data_AF-A0A1L9B6K6-F1
#
_entry.id   AF-A0A1L9B6K6-F1
#
_cell.length_a   1.000
_cell.length_b   1.000
_cell.length_c   1.000
_cell.angle_alpha   90.00
_cell.angle_beta   90.00
_cell.angle_gamma   90.00
#
_symmetry.space_group_name_H-M   'P 1'
#
loop_
_entity.id
_entity.type
_entity.pdbx_description
1 polymer ?
#
loop_
_entity_poly.entity_id
_entity_poly.type
_entity_poly.pdbx_seq_one_letter_code
_entity_poly.pdbx_strand_id
1 'polypeptide(L)'
;MLEEDEEHGEEPSFEVIPGSGRYHAIVGADPSDVGAEFQIAKDLSLEVDEPVYSIDRGNDPWAVTSWQNGTLEVLDVDPETLAKSLGCPLPSREMPSDSLSRKPLRKVALVEGVRMQEAVRALKDAGDPFPPGHYRFEDTPHGLRLSSETGDIGFADITISERLPHVTAYGVIASPNLGMFFVNVLRGGECIGHFALPPRDDSFVPAVSEIKGERSPERILAALGIPAEWFRNE
;
A
#
# COMPACT_ATOMS: atom_id res chain seq x y z
N MET A 1 -14.08 -31.74 -31.50
CA MET A 1 -14.96 -31.93 -30.32
C MET A 1 -14.07 -31.55 -29.16
N LEU A 2 -14.32 -30.38 -28.59
CA LEU A 2 -13.39 -29.65 -27.74
C LEU A 2 -13.15 -30.42 -26.43
N GLU A 3 -11.88 -30.59 -26.09
CA GLU A 3 -11.42 -30.95 -24.76
C GLU A 3 -11.53 -29.69 -23.90
N GLU A 4 -12.26 -29.78 -22.79
CA GLU A 4 -12.38 -28.72 -21.79
C GLU A 4 -11.15 -28.79 -20.88
N ASP A 5 -10.20 -27.88 -21.09
CA ASP A 5 -9.16 -27.54 -20.13
C ASP A 5 -9.83 -26.83 -18.94
N GLU A 6 -9.96 -27.54 -17.81
CA GLU A 6 -10.23 -26.93 -16.51
C GLU A 6 -8.98 -26.16 -16.06
N GLU A 7 -8.95 -24.87 -16.40
CA GLU A 7 -8.02 -23.89 -15.87
C GLU A 7 -8.31 -23.74 -14.36
N HIS A 8 -7.54 -24.47 -13.53
CA HIS A 8 -7.45 -24.19 -12.09
C HIS A 8 -6.79 -22.83 -11.89
N GLY A 9 -7.62 -21.77 -11.94
CA GLY A 9 -7.24 -20.44 -11.49
C GLY A 9 -6.99 -20.48 -9.98
N GLU A 10 -5.75 -20.21 -9.57
CA GLU A 10 -5.40 -19.97 -8.18
C GLU A 10 -6.21 -18.76 -7.65
N GLU A 11 -6.73 -18.89 -6.42
CA GLU A 11 -7.52 -17.85 -5.75
C GLU A 11 -6.67 -16.59 -5.49
N PRO A 12 -7.28 -15.38 -5.55
CA PRO A 12 -6.57 -14.11 -5.36
C PRO A 12 -5.99 -13.92 -3.94
N SER A 13 -4.92 -13.11 -3.82
CA SER A 13 -4.15 -12.83 -2.57
C SER A 13 -4.91 -12.06 -1.48
N PHE A 14 -6.18 -11.75 -1.72
CA PHE A 14 -7.04 -11.00 -0.81
C PHE A 14 -8.15 -11.91 -0.31
N GLU A 15 -8.29 -11.99 1.01
CA GLU A 15 -9.43 -12.67 1.59
C GLU A 15 -10.59 -11.68 1.71
N VAL A 16 -11.61 -11.87 0.86
CA VAL A 16 -12.91 -11.22 1.06
C VAL A 16 -13.62 -12.03 2.14
N ILE A 17 -13.59 -11.53 3.38
CA ILE A 17 -14.26 -12.22 4.47
C ILE A 17 -15.74 -11.79 4.48
N PRO A 18 -16.68 -12.70 4.22
CA PRO A 18 -18.10 -12.37 4.21
C PRO A 18 -18.59 -12.14 5.64
N GLY A 19 -19.14 -10.95 5.90
CA GLY A 19 -19.79 -10.63 7.17
C GLY A 19 -21.20 -11.20 7.25
N SER A 20 -21.77 -11.18 8.45
CA SER A 20 -23.21 -11.47 8.63
C SER A 20 -24.05 -10.24 8.26
N GLY A 21 -24.38 -10.07 6.97
CA GLY A 21 -25.16 -8.93 6.48
C GLY A 21 -24.73 -8.49 5.08
N ARG A 22 -24.79 -7.18 4.78
CA ARG A 22 -24.35 -6.61 3.49
C ARG A 22 -22.86 -6.23 3.45
N TYR A 23 -22.11 -6.58 4.48
CA TYR A 23 -20.72 -6.15 4.66
C TYR A 23 -19.73 -7.27 4.32
N HIS A 24 -18.66 -6.92 3.62
CA HIS A 24 -17.51 -7.77 3.35
C HIS A 24 -16.24 -7.01 3.74
N ALA A 25 -15.27 -7.65 4.38
CA ALA A 25 -13.97 -7.04 4.66
C ALA A 25 -12.98 -7.40 3.54
N ILE A 26 -12.22 -6.41 3.05
CA ILE A 26 -11.09 -6.64 2.17
C ILE A 26 -9.84 -6.64 3.03
N VAL A 27 -9.17 -7.78 3.07
CA VAL A 27 -7.96 -7.95 3.88
C VAL A 27 -6.78 -8.13 2.96
N GLY A 28 -5.94 -7.09 2.84
CA GLY A 28 -4.61 -7.21 2.28
C GLY A 28 -3.70 -7.87 3.32
N ALA A 29 -3.35 -9.13 3.11
CA ALA A 29 -2.43 -9.86 4.00
C ALA A 29 -0.96 -9.63 3.61
N ASP A 30 -0.72 -9.11 2.40
CA ASP A 30 0.61 -8.95 1.84
C ASP A 30 0.99 -7.47 1.66
N PRO A 31 2.17 -7.05 2.14
CA PRO A 31 2.70 -5.70 1.91
C PRO A 31 2.88 -5.29 0.44
N SER A 32 2.88 -6.22 -0.53
CA SER A 32 2.85 -5.86 -1.96
C SER A 32 1.54 -5.22 -2.39
N ASP A 33 0.45 -5.53 -1.68
CA ASP A 33 -0.89 -5.16 -2.07
C ASP A 33 -1.26 -3.75 -1.63
N VAL A 34 -0.45 -3.14 -0.76
CA VAL A 34 -0.65 -1.81 -0.14
C VAL A 34 -1.01 -0.74 -1.19
N GLY A 35 -2.27 -0.31 -1.16
CA GLY A 35 -2.87 0.67 -2.05
C GLY A 35 -3.93 0.10 -3.00
N ALA A 36 -3.97 -1.20 -3.26
CA ALA A 36 -5.05 -1.85 -4.00
C ALA A 36 -6.29 -2.01 -3.12
N GLU A 37 -6.12 -2.43 -1.87
CA GLU A 37 -7.18 -2.48 -0.86
C GLU A 37 -7.82 -1.10 -0.63
N PHE A 38 -7.02 -0.04 -0.78
CA PHE A 38 -7.44 1.35 -0.66
C PHE A 38 -8.37 1.75 -1.82
N GLN A 39 -7.99 1.41 -3.07
CA GLN A 39 -8.80 1.67 -4.25
C GLN A 39 -10.11 0.86 -4.24
N ILE A 40 -10.03 -0.45 -3.93
CA ILE A 40 -11.22 -1.31 -3.92
C ILE A 40 -12.18 -0.87 -2.81
N ALA A 41 -11.68 -0.55 -1.61
CA ALA A 41 -12.54 -0.07 -0.53
C ALA A 41 -13.19 1.28 -0.85
N LYS A 42 -12.46 2.19 -1.51
CA LYS A 42 -12.99 3.46 -2.00
C LYS A 42 -14.12 3.25 -3.01
N ASP A 43 -13.88 2.43 -4.05
CA ASP A 43 -14.88 2.19 -5.10
C ASP A 43 -16.14 1.54 -4.54
N LEU A 44 -15.97 0.51 -3.69
CA LEU A 44 -17.11 -0.12 -3.01
C LEU A 44 -17.89 0.88 -2.15
N SER A 45 -17.21 1.79 -1.44
CA SER A 45 -17.87 2.78 -0.57
C SER A 45 -18.74 3.80 -1.32
N LEU A 46 -18.61 3.89 -2.66
CA LEU A 46 -19.48 4.72 -3.50
C LEU A 46 -20.77 3.97 -3.88
N GLU A 47 -20.78 2.65 -3.78
CA GLU A 47 -21.90 1.78 -4.14
C GLU A 47 -22.77 1.41 -2.94
N VAL A 48 -22.27 1.61 -1.72
CA VAL A 48 -22.97 1.27 -0.47
C VAL A 48 -23.12 2.49 0.45
N ASP A 49 -24.22 2.54 1.20
CA ASP A 49 -24.48 3.62 2.16
C ASP A 49 -23.64 3.47 3.44
N GLU A 50 -23.22 2.23 3.70
CA GLU A 50 -22.54 1.83 4.91
C GLU A 50 -21.00 1.90 4.78
N PRO A 51 -20.24 2.08 5.88
CA PRO A 51 -18.79 2.19 5.80
C PRO A 51 -18.13 0.88 5.34
N VAL A 52 -17.19 0.99 4.41
CA VAL A 52 -16.33 -0.09 3.94
C VAL A 52 -14.99 0.00 4.66
N TYR A 53 -14.63 -1.05 5.39
CA TYR A 53 -13.37 -1.09 6.15
C TYR A 53 -12.28 -1.78 5.33
N SER A 54 -11.08 -1.20 5.35
CA SER A 54 -9.87 -1.80 4.79
C SER A 54 -8.79 -1.87 5.86
N ILE A 55 -8.11 -3.02 5.94
CA ILE A 55 -7.08 -3.31 6.93
C ILE A 55 -5.78 -3.62 6.19
N ASP A 56 -4.78 -2.76 6.35
CA ASP A 56 -3.40 -3.02 5.91
C ASP A 56 -2.71 -3.90 6.95
N ARG A 57 -2.54 -5.20 6.64
CA ARG A 57 -1.76 -6.14 7.47
C ARG A 57 -0.32 -6.30 6.97
N GLY A 58 0.04 -5.63 5.88
CA GLY A 58 1.36 -5.71 5.26
C GLY A 58 2.43 -4.93 6.02
N ASN A 59 2.02 -3.94 6.81
CA ASN A 59 2.89 -3.13 7.66
C ASN A 59 2.55 -3.33 9.15
N ASP A 60 3.55 -3.21 10.03
CA ASP A 60 3.40 -3.23 11.49
C ASP A 60 3.66 -1.81 12.03
N PRO A 61 2.72 -1.15 12.72
CA PRO A 61 1.39 -1.65 13.13
C PRO A 61 0.37 -1.70 11.99
N TRP A 62 -0.57 -2.64 12.09
CA TRP A 62 -1.71 -2.75 11.15
C TRP A 62 -2.51 -1.45 11.16
N ALA A 63 -2.79 -0.90 9.98
CA ALA A 63 -3.61 0.29 9.84
C ALA A 63 -5.05 -0.10 9.46
N VAL A 64 -6.03 0.49 10.14
CA VAL A 64 -7.45 0.35 9.81
C VAL A 64 -7.95 1.64 9.18
N THR A 65 -8.60 1.50 8.03
CA THR A 65 -9.26 2.59 7.34
C THR A 65 -10.74 2.29 7.19
N SER A 66 -11.57 3.33 7.27
CA SER A 66 -13.00 3.32 7.00
C SER A 66 -13.27 4.24 5.83
N TRP A 67 -14.04 3.75 4.88
CA TRP A 67 -14.44 4.46 3.67
C TRP A 67 -15.94 4.63 3.64
N GLN A 68 -16.40 5.86 3.47
CA GLN A 68 -17.83 6.14 3.30
C GLN A 68 -18.03 7.17 2.21
N ASN A 69 -18.78 6.81 1.16
CA ASN A 69 -19.05 7.68 0.02
C ASN A 69 -17.75 8.30 -0.55
N GLY A 70 -16.71 7.46 -0.70
CA GLY A 70 -15.39 7.86 -1.19
C GLY A 70 -14.53 8.68 -0.23
N THR A 71 -14.97 8.90 1.01
CA THR A 71 -14.22 9.63 2.04
C THR A 71 -13.51 8.66 2.96
N LEU A 72 -12.21 8.85 3.16
CA LEU A 72 -11.35 8.07 4.04
C LEU A 72 -11.34 8.62 5.47
N GLU A 73 -11.39 7.72 6.44
CA GLU A 73 -11.04 7.95 7.84
C GLU A 73 -10.08 6.84 8.32
N VAL A 74 -8.94 7.20 8.92
CA VAL A 74 -8.08 6.21 9.62
C VAL A 74 -8.57 6.05 11.03
N LEU A 75 -8.76 4.80 11.45
CA LEU A 75 -9.27 4.46 12.76
C LEU A 75 -8.14 3.99 13.67
N ASP A 76 -8.01 4.63 14.83
CA ASP A 76 -7.15 4.16 15.93
C ASP A 76 -7.89 3.06 16.71
N VAL A 77 -8.08 1.92 16.04
CA VAL A 77 -8.76 0.75 16.60
C VAL A 77 -7.93 -0.50 16.36
N ASP A 78 -7.98 -1.40 17.32
CA ASP A 78 -7.39 -2.73 17.15
C ASP A 78 -8.13 -3.48 16.03
N PRO A 79 -7.46 -3.89 14.94
CA PRO A 79 -8.13 -4.46 13.78
C PRO A 79 -8.81 -5.80 14.09
N GLU A 80 -8.25 -6.61 15.00
CA GLU A 80 -8.88 -7.86 15.42
C GLU A 80 -10.17 -7.61 16.21
N THR A 81 -10.17 -6.61 17.08
CA THR A 81 -11.34 -6.19 17.85
C THR A 81 -12.41 -5.64 16.91
N LEU A 82 -12.05 -4.81 15.93
CA LEU A 82 -12.97 -4.30 14.92
C LEU A 82 -13.58 -5.46 14.12
N ALA A 83 -12.75 -6.35 13.58
CA ALA A 83 -13.19 -7.50 12.82
C ALA A 83 -14.17 -8.40 13.59
N LYS A 84 -13.88 -8.68 14.87
CA LYS A 84 -14.80 -9.40 15.77
C LYS A 84 -16.12 -8.64 15.97
N SER A 85 -16.05 -7.33 16.16
CA SER A 85 -17.24 -6.49 16.37
C SER A 85 -18.15 -6.44 15.14
N LEU A 86 -17.58 -6.52 13.94
CA LEU A 86 -18.28 -6.55 12.66
C LEU A 86 -18.76 -7.97 12.26
N GLY A 87 -18.54 -8.98 13.12
CA GLY A 87 -18.93 -10.36 12.85
C GLY A 87 -18.14 -11.01 11.72
N CYS A 88 -16.91 -10.53 11.49
CA CYS A 88 -16.05 -10.85 10.36
C CYS A 88 -14.64 -11.16 10.88
N PRO A 89 -14.46 -12.23 11.67
CA PRO A 89 -13.18 -12.52 12.31
C PRO A 89 -12.09 -12.71 11.25
N LEU A 90 -10.98 -11.98 11.38
CA LEU A 90 -9.83 -12.15 10.50
C LEU A 90 -9.34 -13.60 10.55
N PRO A 91 -8.83 -14.16 9.43
CA PRO A 91 -8.24 -15.49 9.41
C PRO A 91 -7.18 -15.58 10.51
N SER A 92 -7.24 -16.70 11.24
CA SER A 92 -6.23 -17.02 12.26
C SER A 92 -4.89 -17.11 11.57
N ARG A 93 -3.89 -16.42 12.11
CA ARG A 93 -2.50 -16.49 11.64
C ARG A 93 -2.05 -17.95 11.69
N GLU A 94 -2.12 -18.68 10.58
CA GLU A 94 -1.14 -19.74 10.35
C GLU A 94 0.19 -19.01 10.18
N MET A 95 0.84 -18.73 11.31
CA MET A 95 2.26 -18.41 11.33
C MET A 95 2.93 -19.52 10.55
N PRO A 96 3.61 -19.24 9.41
CA PRO A 96 4.57 -20.18 8.89
C PRO A 96 5.53 -20.47 10.05
N SER A 97 5.53 -21.70 10.54
CA SER A 97 6.49 -22.13 11.55
C SER A 97 7.89 -21.94 10.95
N ASP A 98 8.75 -21.25 11.67
CA ASP A 98 10.08 -20.78 11.27
C ASP A 98 10.15 -19.58 10.30
N SER A 99 10.10 -18.37 10.89
CA SER A 99 11.25 -17.49 10.70
C SER A 99 11.42 -16.56 11.90
N LEU A 100 12.40 -16.88 12.75
CA LEU A 100 13.06 -15.90 13.60
C LEU A 100 13.52 -14.72 12.70
N SER A 101 13.24 -13.47 13.10
CA SER A 101 13.81 -12.22 12.56
C SER A 101 13.45 -11.73 11.14
N ARG A 102 12.18 -11.70 10.73
CA ARG A 102 11.81 -10.75 9.65
C ARG A 102 11.83 -9.33 10.23
N LYS A 103 12.91 -8.57 9.99
CA LYS A 103 12.91 -7.13 10.26
C LYS A 103 11.71 -6.50 9.50
N PRO A 104 10.99 -5.53 10.10
CA PRO A 104 9.81 -4.95 9.47
C PRO A 104 10.16 -4.37 8.10
N LEU A 105 9.24 -4.52 7.15
CA LEU A 105 9.33 -3.81 5.88
C LEU A 105 9.24 -2.31 6.14
N ARG A 106 9.86 -1.55 5.25
CA ARG A 106 9.82 -0.10 5.33
C ARG A 106 9.27 0.48 4.04
N LYS A 107 8.45 1.54 4.15
CA LYS A 107 7.83 2.26 3.04
C LYS A 107 8.36 3.69 2.89
N VAL A 108 8.86 4.01 1.71
CA VAL A 108 9.35 5.34 1.31
C VAL A 108 8.78 5.64 -0.07
N ALA A 109 8.53 6.91 -0.37
CA ALA A 109 8.04 7.29 -1.69
C ALA A 109 8.86 8.40 -2.34
N LEU A 110 8.88 8.40 -3.67
CA LEU A 110 9.27 9.54 -4.49
C LEU A 110 8.03 10.07 -5.22
N VAL A 111 7.75 11.36 -5.12
CA VAL A 111 6.73 12.05 -5.91
C VAL A 111 7.40 12.96 -6.93
N GLU A 112 7.33 12.62 -8.22
CA GLU A 112 8.05 13.33 -9.27
C GLU A 112 7.53 14.76 -9.46
N GLY A 113 8.47 15.70 -9.60
CA GLY A 113 8.16 17.10 -9.94
C GLY A 113 7.47 17.90 -8.83
N VAL A 114 7.17 17.29 -7.68
CA VAL A 114 6.53 17.95 -6.54
C VAL A 114 7.57 18.52 -5.58
N ARG A 115 7.29 19.70 -5.03
CA ARG A 115 8.07 20.27 -3.91
C ARG A 115 7.39 20.01 -2.57
N MET A 116 8.18 20.03 -1.50
CA MET A 116 7.68 19.85 -0.12
C MET A 116 6.43 20.69 0.19
N GLN A 117 6.40 21.96 -0.21
CA GLN A 117 5.28 22.86 0.11
C GLN A 117 3.96 22.42 -0.53
N GLU A 118 4.02 21.86 -1.74
CA GLU A 118 2.85 21.39 -2.47
C GLU A 118 2.30 20.10 -1.85
N ALA A 119 3.18 19.15 -1.52
CA ALA A 119 2.78 17.92 -0.84
C ALA A 119 2.20 18.19 0.55
N VAL A 120 2.83 19.07 1.34
CA VAL A 120 2.31 19.44 2.67
C VAL A 120 0.93 20.09 2.55
N ARG A 121 0.68 20.90 1.51
CA ARG A 121 -0.65 21.46 1.26
C ARG A 121 -1.64 20.36 0.87
N ALA A 122 -1.27 19.49 -0.07
CA ALA A 122 -2.12 18.38 -0.53
C ALA A 122 -2.57 17.48 0.63
N LEU A 123 -1.65 17.10 1.52
CA LEU A 123 -1.97 16.29 2.71
C LEU A 123 -2.90 17.04 3.68
N LYS A 124 -2.63 18.32 3.95
CA LYS A 124 -3.51 19.13 4.82
C LYS A 124 -4.92 19.29 4.25
N ASP A 125 -5.04 19.55 2.96
CA ASP A 125 -6.32 19.72 2.28
C ASP A 125 -7.11 18.40 2.22
N ALA A 126 -6.41 17.26 2.22
CA ALA A 126 -7.01 15.94 2.33
C ALA A 126 -7.47 15.58 3.75
N GLY A 127 -7.17 16.43 4.75
CA GLY A 127 -7.38 16.07 6.15
C GLY A 127 -6.54 14.86 6.56
N ASP A 128 -5.31 14.76 6.03
CA ASP A 128 -4.43 13.60 6.22
C ASP A 128 -4.43 13.15 7.68
N PRO A 129 -4.78 11.87 7.92
CA PRO A 129 -5.00 11.34 9.26
C PRO A 129 -3.75 11.30 10.15
N PHE A 130 -2.54 11.41 9.58
CA PHE A 130 -1.33 11.42 10.39
C PHE A 130 -1.02 12.81 10.95
N PRO A 131 -0.61 12.93 12.24
CA PRO A 131 -0.26 14.22 12.82
C PRO A 131 0.87 14.90 12.03
N PRO A 132 0.84 16.24 11.90
CA PRO A 132 1.98 16.98 11.37
C PRO A 132 3.27 16.62 12.12
N GLY A 133 4.27 16.11 11.39
CA GLY A 133 5.59 15.75 11.95
C GLY A 133 5.96 14.27 11.84
N HIS A 134 5.04 13.37 11.48
CA HIS A 134 5.36 11.96 11.23
C HIS A 134 6.14 11.74 9.92
N TYR A 135 5.92 12.62 8.95
CA TYR A 135 6.59 12.57 7.67
C TYR A 135 7.85 13.42 7.66
N ARG A 136 8.90 12.84 7.10
CA ARG A 136 10.10 13.54 6.68
C ARG A 136 10.05 13.76 5.17
N PHE A 137 9.94 15.03 4.81
CA PHE A 137 9.94 15.52 3.44
C PHE A 137 11.34 15.99 3.05
N GLU A 138 11.84 15.52 1.91
CA GLU A 138 13.14 15.95 1.37
C GLU A 138 13.02 16.27 -0.12
N ASP A 139 13.28 17.52 -0.49
CA ASP A 139 13.36 17.90 -1.89
C ASP A 139 14.61 17.28 -2.54
N THR A 140 14.41 16.57 -3.63
CA THR A 140 15.46 15.93 -4.44
C THR A 140 15.47 16.52 -5.86
N PRO A 141 16.51 16.25 -6.67
CA PRO A 141 16.49 16.63 -8.08
C PRO A 141 15.34 16.00 -8.89
N HIS A 142 14.80 14.87 -8.44
CA HIS A 142 13.74 14.13 -9.14
C HIS A 142 12.32 14.50 -8.67
N GLY A 143 12.20 15.27 -7.58
CA GLY A 143 10.92 15.59 -6.94
C GLY A 143 11.04 15.47 -5.44
N LEU A 144 9.96 15.09 -4.77
CA LEU A 144 9.90 15.00 -3.32
C LEU A 144 10.09 13.58 -2.83
N ARG A 145 11.06 13.33 -1.95
CA ARG A 145 11.14 12.08 -1.21
C ARG A 145 10.32 12.21 0.09
N LEU A 146 9.47 11.22 0.32
CA LEU A 146 8.64 11.08 1.51
C LEU A 146 9.08 9.85 2.29
N SER A 147 9.40 10.04 3.56
CA SER A 147 9.80 8.98 4.48
C SER A 147 9.20 9.22 5.86
N SER A 148 9.30 8.23 6.75
CA SER A 148 8.86 8.35 8.15
C SER A 148 9.96 7.83 9.09
N GLU A 149 10.02 8.35 10.30
CA GLU A 149 10.89 7.84 11.36
C GLU A 149 10.48 6.44 11.81
N THR A 150 9.18 6.11 11.74
CA THR A 150 8.64 4.79 12.08
C THR A 150 8.95 3.73 11.02
N GLY A 151 9.45 4.15 9.85
CA GLY A 151 9.70 3.27 8.71
C GLY A 151 8.49 3.08 7.80
N ASP A 152 7.32 3.63 8.12
CA ASP A 152 6.13 3.57 7.28
C ASP A 152 5.49 4.95 7.12
N ILE A 153 5.14 5.29 5.88
CA ILE A 153 4.49 6.55 5.48
C ILE A 153 2.97 6.38 5.29
N GLY A 154 2.40 5.22 5.63
CA GLY A 154 0.99 4.93 5.45
C GLY A 154 0.56 5.15 4.00
N PHE A 155 -0.54 5.87 3.79
CA PHE A 155 -1.11 6.13 2.45
C PHE A 155 -0.73 7.50 1.86
N ALA A 156 0.26 8.20 2.44
CA ALA A 156 0.56 9.58 2.04
C ALA A 156 0.99 9.73 0.58
N ASP A 157 1.68 8.72 0.02
CA ASP A 157 2.02 8.67 -1.40
C ASP A 157 0.79 8.60 -2.31
N ILE A 158 -0.22 7.82 -1.91
CA ILE A 158 -1.51 7.72 -2.58
C ILE A 158 -2.28 9.04 -2.46
N THR A 159 -2.40 9.59 -1.25
CA THR A 159 -3.10 10.86 -0.98
C THR A 159 -2.49 12.02 -1.78
N ILE A 160 -1.16 12.12 -1.84
CA ILE A 160 -0.50 13.15 -2.65
C ILE A 160 -0.80 12.94 -4.14
N SER A 161 -0.72 11.71 -4.63
CA SER A 161 -1.02 11.37 -6.02
C SER A 161 -2.46 11.70 -6.41
N GLU A 162 -3.42 11.48 -5.51
CA GLU A 162 -4.84 11.81 -5.71
C GLU A 162 -5.05 13.34 -5.79
N ARG A 163 -4.43 14.09 -4.89
CA ARG A 163 -4.58 15.55 -4.83
C ARG A 163 -3.81 16.28 -5.92
N LEU A 164 -2.75 15.66 -6.45
CA LEU A 164 -1.94 16.18 -7.53
C LEU A 164 -2.00 15.22 -8.73
N PRO A 165 -3.14 15.08 -9.43
CA PRO A 165 -3.39 13.95 -10.33
C PRO A 165 -2.50 13.86 -11.58
N HIS A 166 -1.72 14.92 -11.86
CA HIS A 166 -0.78 14.98 -12.97
C HIS A 166 0.60 14.43 -12.61
N VAL A 167 0.88 14.18 -11.33
CA VAL A 167 2.19 13.73 -10.85
C VAL A 167 2.25 12.21 -10.87
N THR A 168 3.47 11.67 -10.92
CA THR A 168 3.70 10.23 -10.75
C THR A 168 4.39 10.03 -9.40
N ALA A 169 3.81 9.20 -8.55
CA ALA A 169 4.43 8.80 -7.29
C ALA A 169 4.88 7.34 -7.37
N TYR A 170 6.01 7.03 -6.75
CA TYR A 170 6.57 5.69 -6.65
C TYR A 170 6.64 5.35 -5.16
N GLY A 171 5.71 4.53 -4.69
CA GLY A 171 5.74 3.98 -3.33
C GLY A 171 6.61 2.73 -3.32
N VAL A 172 7.72 2.76 -2.57
CA VAL A 172 8.67 1.64 -2.47
C VAL A 172 8.56 1.00 -1.09
N ILE A 173 8.29 -0.31 -1.08
CA ILE A 173 8.22 -1.12 0.13
C ILE A 173 9.31 -2.18 0.02
N ALA A 174 10.23 -2.26 0.99
CA ALA A 174 11.30 -3.24 0.91
C ALA A 174 11.79 -3.72 2.28
N SER A 175 12.35 -4.93 2.27
CA SER A 175 13.08 -5.50 3.41
C SER A 175 14.49 -4.90 3.50
N PRO A 176 15.15 -4.94 4.68
CA PRO A 176 16.49 -4.36 4.83
C PRO A 176 17.57 -4.95 3.93
N ASN A 177 17.41 -6.20 3.52
CA ASN A 177 18.31 -6.88 2.58
C ASN A 177 17.82 -6.80 1.12
N LEU A 178 16.74 -6.08 0.85
CA LEU A 178 16.07 -5.97 -0.47
C LEU A 178 15.66 -7.32 -1.07
N GLY A 179 15.58 -8.38 -0.27
CA GLY A 179 15.09 -9.69 -0.69
C GLY A 179 13.57 -9.72 -0.91
N MET A 180 12.85 -8.79 -0.28
CA MET A 180 11.50 -8.39 -0.66
C MET A 180 11.57 -6.93 -1.10
N PHE A 181 11.07 -6.62 -2.29
CA PHE A 181 11.13 -5.29 -2.88
C PHE A 181 9.93 -5.07 -3.80
N PHE A 182 9.14 -4.07 -3.49
CA PHE A 182 7.92 -3.72 -4.21
C PHE A 182 7.93 -2.24 -4.58
N VAL A 183 7.42 -1.93 -5.77
CA VAL A 183 7.21 -0.53 -6.20
C VAL A 183 5.81 -0.38 -6.79
N ASN A 184 5.02 0.47 -6.16
CA ASN A 184 3.72 0.91 -6.66
C ASN A 184 3.89 2.22 -7.43
N VAL A 185 3.51 2.21 -8.70
CA VAL A 185 3.49 3.39 -9.57
C VAL A 185 2.09 3.99 -9.50
N LEU A 186 1.99 5.17 -8.90
CA LEU A 186 0.73 5.84 -8.61
C LEU A 186 0.56 7.07 -9.52
N ARG A 187 -0.66 7.27 -10.02
CA ARG A 187 -1.07 8.50 -10.71
C ARG A 187 -2.55 8.78 -10.47
N GLY A 188 -2.89 9.99 -10.02
CA GLY A 188 -4.28 10.33 -9.74
C GLY A 188 -4.89 9.53 -8.58
N GLY A 189 -4.05 9.01 -7.68
CA GLY A 189 -4.49 8.13 -6.59
C GLY A 189 -4.64 6.66 -6.98
N GLU A 190 -4.54 6.33 -8.27
CA GLU A 190 -4.65 4.95 -8.76
C GLU A 190 -3.26 4.30 -8.88
N CYS A 191 -3.15 3.02 -8.55
CA CYS A 191 -1.97 2.21 -8.83
C CYS A 191 -2.01 1.74 -10.30
N ILE A 192 -1.19 2.36 -11.14
CA ILE A 192 -1.13 2.12 -12.59
C ILE A 192 -0.05 1.10 -12.98
N GLY A 193 0.74 0.63 -12.03
CA GLY A 193 1.77 -0.36 -12.26
C GLY A 193 2.42 -0.86 -10.97
N HIS A 194 2.79 -2.14 -10.95
CA HIS A 194 3.41 -2.79 -9.80
C HIS A 194 4.67 -3.55 -10.21
N PHE A 195 5.80 -3.26 -9.57
CA PHE A 195 7.03 -4.05 -9.69
C PHE A 195 7.22 -4.86 -8.40
N ALA A 196 7.49 -6.16 -8.53
CA ALA A 196 7.73 -7.04 -7.39
C ALA A 196 9.01 -7.88 -7.57
N LEU A 197 9.77 -8.00 -6.48
CA LEU A 197 10.84 -8.97 -6.31
C LEU A 197 10.71 -9.66 -4.93
N PRO A 198 10.53 -11.00 -4.87
CA PRO A 198 10.33 -11.91 -6.01
C PRO A 198 9.07 -11.56 -6.83
N PRO A 199 9.01 -11.91 -8.13
CA PRO A 199 7.83 -11.66 -8.96
C PRO A 199 6.61 -12.37 -8.38
N ARG A 200 5.43 -11.79 -8.63
CA ARG A 200 4.14 -12.30 -8.18
C ARG A 200 3.12 -12.19 -9.29
N ASP A 201 2.35 -13.26 -9.47
CA ASP A 201 1.35 -13.38 -10.54
C ASP A 201 -0.08 -13.11 -10.03
N ASP A 202 -0.26 -12.82 -8.73
CA ASP A 202 -1.54 -12.69 -8.03
C ASP A 202 -2.03 -11.24 -7.85
N SER A 203 -1.31 -10.25 -8.39
CA SER A 203 -1.68 -8.84 -8.22
C SER A 203 -2.75 -8.38 -9.21
N PHE A 204 -3.79 -7.70 -8.70
CA PHE A 204 -4.80 -7.01 -9.52
C PHE A 204 -4.28 -5.76 -10.25
N VAL A 205 -3.06 -5.33 -9.91
CA VAL A 205 -2.40 -4.18 -10.54
C VAL A 205 -1.53 -4.67 -11.71
N PRO A 206 -1.50 -3.97 -12.85
CA PRO A 206 -0.63 -4.35 -13.96
C PRO A 206 0.83 -4.49 -13.54
N ALA A 207 1.40 -5.69 -13.69
CA ALA A 207 2.81 -5.92 -13.43
C ALA A 207 3.69 -5.12 -14.42
N VAL A 208 4.71 -4.43 -13.92
CA VAL A 208 5.71 -3.75 -14.73
C VAL A 208 7.06 -4.43 -14.57
N SER A 209 7.77 -4.63 -15.69
CA SER A 209 9.05 -5.35 -15.69
C SER A 209 10.24 -4.48 -15.30
N GLU A 210 10.06 -3.17 -15.25
CA GLU A 210 11.11 -2.19 -14.93
C GLU A 210 10.53 -0.90 -14.38
N ILE A 211 11.29 -0.25 -13.50
CA ILE A 211 10.98 1.08 -12.98
C ILE A 211 12.06 2.03 -13.47
N LYS A 212 11.66 3.07 -14.20
CA LYS A 212 12.58 4.06 -14.79
C LYS A 212 13.68 3.43 -15.67
N GLY A 213 13.38 2.30 -16.32
CA GLY A 213 14.31 1.54 -17.16
C GLY A 213 15.23 0.58 -16.41
N GLU A 214 15.09 0.47 -15.09
CA GLU A 214 15.92 -0.37 -14.22
C GLU A 214 15.14 -1.57 -13.67
N ARG A 215 15.86 -2.68 -13.42
CA ARG A 215 15.26 -3.96 -13.03
C ARG A 215 15.78 -4.55 -11.72
N SER A 216 16.91 -4.06 -11.21
CA SER A 216 17.41 -4.52 -9.90
C SER A 216 17.00 -3.54 -8.81
N PRO A 217 16.67 -4.00 -7.58
CA PRO A 217 16.28 -3.13 -6.47
C PRO A 217 17.22 -1.93 -6.26
N GLU A 218 18.54 -2.16 -6.26
CA GLU A 218 19.52 -1.10 -6.03
C GLU A 218 19.54 -0.07 -7.15
N ARG A 219 19.37 -0.51 -8.40
CA ARG A 219 19.34 0.36 -9.58
C ARG A 219 18.05 1.17 -9.63
N ILE A 220 16.92 0.54 -9.30
CA ILE A 220 15.62 1.20 -9.17
C ILE A 220 15.68 2.28 -8.08
N LEU A 221 16.19 1.94 -6.90
CA LEU A 221 16.37 2.89 -5.80
C LEU A 221 17.25 4.09 -6.21
N ALA A 222 18.37 3.83 -6.90
CA ALA A 222 19.24 4.88 -7.41
C ALA A 222 18.53 5.77 -8.45
N ALA A 223 17.76 5.18 -9.38
CA ALA A 223 17.00 5.92 -10.37
C ALA A 223 15.87 6.77 -9.76
N LEU A 224 15.35 6.35 -8.60
CA LEU A 224 14.38 7.11 -7.81
C LEU A 224 15.04 8.10 -6.82
N GLY A 225 16.37 8.13 -6.71
CA GLY A 225 17.08 8.95 -5.73
C GLY A 225 16.79 8.57 -4.27
N ILE A 226 16.42 7.31 -4.02
CA ILE A 226 16.14 6.75 -2.70
C ILE A 226 17.40 6.02 -2.21
N PRO A 227 18.04 6.46 -1.11
CA PRO A 227 19.23 5.78 -0.58
C PRO A 227 18.87 4.40 -0.04
N ALA A 228 19.58 3.34 -0.49
CA ALA A 228 19.32 1.97 -0.05
C ALA A 228 19.56 1.78 1.46
N GLU A 229 20.39 2.62 2.07
CA GLU A 229 20.67 2.63 3.50
C GLU A 229 19.41 2.92 4.33
N TRP A 230 18.41 3.59 3.74
CA TRP A 230 17.15 3.88 4.41
C TRP A 230 16.42 2.61 4.87
N PHE A 231 16.54 1.53 4.09
CA PHE A 231 15.96 0.22 4.44
C PHE A 231 16.85 -0.57 5.40
N ARG A 232 18.15 -0.25 5.50
CA ARG A 232 19.13 -1.03 6.27
C ARG A 232 19.17 -0.72 7.77
N ASN A 233 18.55 0.37 8.21
CA ASN A 233 18.67 0.83 9.60
C ASN A 233 18.26 -0.27 10.61
N GLU A 234 19.24 -0.61 11.44
CA GLU A 234 19.19 -1.50 12.60
C GLU A 234 18.71 -0.80 13.86
#